data_AF-A0A3P6V693-F1
#
_entry.id   AF-A0A3P6V693-F1
#
_cell.length_a   1.000
_cell.length_b   1.000
_cell.length_c   1.000
_cell.angle_alpha   90.00
_cell.angle_beta   90.00
_cell.angle_gamma   90.00
#
_symmetry.space_group_name_H-M   'P 1'
#
loop_
_entity.id
_entity.type
_entity.pdbx_description
1 polymer ?
#
loop_
_entity_poly.entity_id
_entity_poly.type
_entity_poly.pdbx_seq_one_letter_code
_entity_poly.pdbx_strand_id
1 'polypeptide(L)'
;FCCRASPPTFWSDCSLKYLSTSFSHGVDLCLKNAPEKTVGGAKCGNGIVETGEECDCGREQCPHSCCDGKTCRLTEDAECADGDCCDLLTCKPKPRAVVCRASTGICDLPEYCNGDTPECPADFFIQNGQLCPGRSDEFTVCIS
;
A
#
# COMPACT_ATOMS: atom_id res chain seq x y z
N PHE A 1 -23.40 6.57 -40.02
CA PHE A 1 -22.06 6.71 -39.41
C PHE A 1 -22.20 6.43 -37.92
N CYS A 2 -21.96 5.19 -37.50
CA CYS A 2 -21.79 4.89 -36.07
C CYS A 2 -20.29 5.03 -35.81
N CYS A 3 -19.89 6.04 -35.03
CA CYS A 3 -18.52 6.14 -34.56
C CYS A 3 -18.26 4.89 -33.70
N ARG A 4 -17.32 4.03 -34.13
CA ARG A 4 -16.69 3.06 -33.22
C ARG A 4 -15.89 3.88 -32.21
N ALA A 5 -16.55 4.38 -31.19
CA ALA A 5 -15.87 4.95 -30.04
C ALA A 5 -15.19 3.79 -29.32
N SER A 6 -13.87 3.84 -29.24
CA SER A 6 -13.11 2.94 -28.37
C SER A 6 -13.56 3.16 -26.92
N PRO A 7 -13.64 2.10 -26.09
CA PRO A 7 -13.93 2.27 -24.67
C PRO A 7 -12.94 3.26 -24.02
N PRO A 8 -13.40 4.11 -23.10
CA PRO A 8 -12.51 5.00 -22.37
C PRO A 8 -11.54 4.18 -21.50
N THR A 9 -10.28 4.61 -21.46
CA THR A 9 -9.22 4.01 -20.63
C THR A 9 -8.86 4.86 -19.41
N PHE A 10 -9.65 5.91 -19.14
CA PHE A 10 -9.44 6.85 -18.05
C PHE A 10 -10.71 7.00 -17.21
N TRP A 11 -10.53 7.39 -15.95
CA TRP A 11 -11.63 7.65 -15.01
C TRP A 11 -12.13 9.09 -15.14
N SER A 12 -13.43 9.30 -14.88
CA SER A 12 -13.97 10.66 -14.72
C SER A 12 -13.64 11.24 -13.34
N ASP A 13 -13.57 12.57 -13.22
CA ASP A 13 -13.33 13.24 -11.93
C ASP A 13 -14.36 12.86 -10.86
N CYS A 14 -15.64 12.72 -11.26
CA CYS A 14 -16.71 12.26 -10.38
C CYS A 14 -16.43 10.86 -9.83
N SER A 15 -15.96 9.95 -10.68
CA SER A 15 -15.63 8.58 -10.28
C SER A 15 -14.43 8.53 -9.33
N LEU A 16 -13.37 9.29 -9.62
CA LEU A 16 -12.19 9.37 -8.75
C LEU A 16 -12.53 9.93 -7.37
N LYS A 17 -13.34 10.99 -7.32
CA LYS A 17 -13.80 11.58 -6.05
C LYS A 17 -14.64 10.59 -5.24
N TYR A 18 -15.55 9.86 -5.90
CA TYR A 18 -16.38 8.87 -5.24
C TYR A 18 -15.54 7.72 -4.66
N LEU A 19 -14.55 7.22 -5.42
CA LEU A 19 -13.63 6.18 -4.97
C LEU A 19 -12.82 6.65 -3.74
N SER A 20 -12.22 7.84 -3.81
CA SER A 20 -11.45 8.42 -2.70
C SER A 20 -12.29 8.65 -1.43
N THR A 21 -13.55 9.08 -1.60
CA THR A 21 -14.48 9.23 -0.48
C THR A 21 -14.76 7.87 0.17
N SER A 22 -14.97 6.83 -0.66
CA SER A 22 -15.23 5.48 -0.17
C SER A 22 -14.03 4.94 0.63
N PHE A 23 -12.81 5.13 0.13
CA PHE A 23 -11.59 4.73 0.85
C PHE A 23 -11.43 5.46 2.18
N SER A 24 -11.75 6.76 2.24
CA SER A 24 -11.78 7.51 3.50
C SER A 24 -12.78 6.97 4.53
N HIS A 25 -13.79 6.21 4.09
CA HIS A 25 -14.75 5.53 4.95
C HIS A 25 -14.34 4.09 5.31
N GLY A 26 -13.11 3.67 4.96
CA GLY A 26 -12.55 2.37 5.35
C GLY A 26 -12.93 1.20 4.43
N VAL A 27 -13.51 1.45 3.24
CA VAL A 27 -13.86 0.32 2.34
C VAL A 27 -12.63 -0.30 1.64
N ASP A 28 -11.46 0.31 1.76
CA ASP A 28 -10.19 -0.12 1.18
C ASP A 28 -9.40 -1.07 2.10
N LEU A 29 -9.88 -1.34 3.32
CA LEU A 29 -9.17 -2.13 4.32
C LEU A 29 -8.64 -3.46 3.78
N CYS A 30 -9.43 -4.20 3.00
CA CYS A 30 -9.01 -5.48 2.41
C CYS A 30 -8.15 -5.33 1.14
N LEU A 31 -7.97 -4.12 0.63
CA LEU A 31 -7.20 -3.80 -0.58
C LEU A 31 -5.78 -3.29 -0.28
N LYS A 32 -5.41 -3.10 1.00
CA LYS A 32 -4.10 -2.57 1.39
C LYS A 32 -2.97 -3.60 1.36
N ASN A 33 -3.29 -4.90 1.32
CA ASN A 33 -2.29 -5.96 1.29
C ASN A 33 -1.95 -6.34 -0.15
N ALA A 34 -0.66 -6.34 -0.49
CA ALA A 34 -0.19 -6.84 -1.77
C ALA A 34 -0.41 -8.37 -1.86
N PRO A 35 -0.85 -8.89 -3.03
CA PRO A 35 -1.02 -10.32 -3.22
C PRO A 35 0.34 -11.05 -3.29
N GLU A 36 0.47 -12.19 -2.62
CA GLU A 36 1.71 -13.00 -2.67
C GLU A 36 1.92 -13.72 -4.00
N LYS A 37 0.84 -13.95 -4.77
CA LYS A 37 0.87 -14.70 -6.03
C LYS A 37 -0.06 -14.07 -7.06
N THR A 38 0.47 -13.89 -8.25
CA THR A 38 -0.24 -13.36 -9.41
C THR A 38 -0.59 -14.49 -10.39
N VAL A 39 -1.70 -14.33 -11.11
CA VAL A 39 -2.12 -15.23 -12.19
C VAL A 39 -1.74 -14.59 -13.51
N GLY A 40 -0.74 -15.14 -14.21
CA GLY A 40 -0.25 -14.58 -15.47
C GLY A 40 1.26 -14.70 -15.70
N GLY A 41 2.01 -15.07 -14.66
CA GLY A 41 3.48 -15.11 -14.69
C GLY A 41 4.09 -13.72 -14.49
N ALA A 42 5.37 -13.68 -14.10
CA ALA A 42 6.08 -12.45 -13.77
C ALA A 42 6.18 -11.51 -14.98
N LYS A 43 5.83 -10.23 -14.78
CA LYS A 43 5.87 -9.19 -15.80
C LYS A 43 6.35 -7.87 -15.20
N CYS A 44 7.65 -7.68 -15.28
CA CYS A 44 8.33 -6.44 -14.96
C CYS A 44 7.66 -5.19 -15.56
N GLY A 45 7.49 -4.18 -14.71
CA GLY A 45 6.89 -2.89 -15.04
C GLY A 45 5.38 -2.84 -14.84
N ASN A 46 4.79 -3.81 -14.13
CA ASN A 46 3.36 -3.83 -13.79
C ASN A 46 3.07 -3.32 -12.36
N GLY A 47 4.11 -3.10 -11.56
CA GLY A 47 4.04 -2.56 -10.20
C GLY A 47 3.73 -3.62 -9.14
N ILE A 48 3.96 -4.90 -9.44
CA ILE A 48 3.78 -6.01 -8.52
C ILE A 48 5.07 -6.81 -8.49
N VAL A 49 5.67 -6.98 -7.31
CA VAL A 49 6.88 -7.81 -7.19
C VAL A 49 6.51 -9.28 -7.34
N GLU A 50 6.86 -9.85 -8.48
CA GLU A 50 6.55 -11.23 -8.83
C GLU A 50 7.78 -12.15 -8.69
N THR A 51 7.59 -13.46 -8.86
CA THR A 51 8.70 -14.41 -8.75
C THR A 51 9.79 -14.12 -9.78
N GLY A 52 11.00 -13.79 -9.31
CA GLY A 52 12.16 -13.48 -10.15
C GLY A 52 12.48 -11.98 -10.23
N GLU A 53 11.64 -11.13 -9.66
CA GLU A 53 11.83 -9.68 -9.54
C GLU A 53 12.24 -9.33 -8.11
N GLU A 54 13.09 -8.30 -7.96
CA GLU A 54 13.51 -7.78 -6.66
C GLU A 54 12.77 -6.48 -6.31
N CYS A 55 12.22 -5.79 -7.32
CA CYS A 55 11.42 -4.59 -7.20
C CYS A 55 10.61 -4.36 -8.48
N ASP A 56 9.49 -3.65 -8.40
CA ASP A 56 8.76 -3.17 -9.58
C ASP A 56 8.05 -1.84 -9.28
N CYS A 57 8.41 -0.78 -10.00
CA CYS A 57 7.85 0.56 -9.82
C CYS A 57 6.73 0.91 -10.82
N GLY A 58 6.23 -0.07 -11.58
CA GLY A 58 5.10 0.03 -12.51
C GLY A 58 5.41 0.66 -13.87
N ARG A 59 6.70 0.83 -14.20
CA ARG A 59 7.15 1.43 -15.47
C ARG A 59 8.66 1.24 -15.66
N GLU A 60 9.09 1.34 -16.92
CA GLU A 60 10.51 1.25 -17.33
C GLU A 60 11.44 2.28 -16.65
N GLN A 61 10.91 3.46 -16.29
CA GLN A 61 11.68 4.53 -15.65
C GLN A 61 11.06 4.90 -14.30
N CYS A 62 11.65 4.39 -13.23
CA CYS A 62 11.19 4.65 -11.87
C CYS A 62 11.42 6.12 -11.47
N PRO A 63 10.57 6.67 -10.60
CA PRO A 63 10.73 8.03 -10.07
C PRO A 63 11.88 8.16 -9.05
N HIS A 64 12.44 7.03 -8.58
CA HIS A 64 13.57 6.92 -7.67
C HIS A 64 14.66 6.01 -8.27
N SER A 65 15.87 6.08 -7.71
CA SER A 65 17.03 5.31 -8.17
C SER A 65 17.12 3.89 -7.61
N CYS A 66 16.30 3.50 -6.65
CA CYS A 66 16.42 2.23 -5.95
C CYS A 66 16.09 0.98 -6.81
N CYS A 67 15.31 1.15 -7.87
CA CYS A 67 14.90 0.07 -8.77
C CYS A 67 15.26 0.44 -10.21
N ASP A 68 15.86 -0.51 -10.94
CA ASP A 68 15.95 -0.42 -12.38
C ASP A 68 14.66 -0.96 -13.00
N GLY A 69 13.75 -0.06 -13.38
CA GLY A 69 12.44 -0.40 -13.93
C GLY A 69 12.48 -1.20 -15.25
N LYS A 70 13.63 -1.31 -15.92
CA LYS A 70 13.79 -2.14 -17.12
C LYS A 70 14.08 -3.60 -16.80
N THR A 71 14.71 -3.84 -15.65
CA THR A 71 15.19 -5.16 -15.26
C THR A 71 14.48 -5.70 -14.02
N CYS A 72 13.71 -4.86 -13.33
CA CYS A 72 13.03 -5.17 -12.06
C CYS A 72 14.00 -5.74 -11.01
N ARG A 73 15.19 -5.13 -10.98
CA ARG A 73 16.25 -5.43 -10.02
C ARG A 73 16.57 -4.21 -9.19
N LEU A 74 16.96 -4.47 -7.95
CA LEU A 74 17.48 -3.43 -7.08
C LEU A 74 18.79 -2.88 -7.66
N THR A 75 19.01 -1.58 -7.49
CA THR A 75 20.31 -0.99 -7.81
C THR A 75 21.32 -1.32 -6.71
N GLU A 76 22.63 -1.28 -7.00
CA GLU A 76 23.69 -1.97 -6.24
C GLU A 76 23.55 -1.96 -4.71
N ASP A 77 23.47 -0.78 -4.08
CA ASP A 77 23.42 -0.63 -2.62
C ASP A 77 21.99 -0.56 -2.06
N ALA A 78 20.97 -0.81 -2.88
CA ALA A 78 19.58 -0.77 -2.47
C ALA A 78 19.19 -2.06 -1.73
N GLU A 79 18.68 -1.90 -0.51
CA GLU A 79 18.09 -2.97 0.28
C GLU A 79 16.57 -3.07 0.06
N CYS A 80 15.96 -1.97 -0.41
CA CYS A 80 14.56 -1.90 -0.78
C CYS A 80 14.34 -0.85 -1.88
N ALA A 81 13.21 -0.97 -2.58
CA ALA A 81 12.79 0.03 -3.56
C ALA A 81 11.27 0.25 -3.62
N ASP A 82 10.53 -0.41 -2.73
CA ASP A 82 9.09 -0.24 -2.56
C ASP A 82 8.71 -0.52 -1.09
N GLY A 83 7.49 -0.17 -0.70
CA GLY A 83 6.96 -0.35 0.65
C GLY A 83 7.01 0.93 1.51
N ASP A 84 6.00 1.09 2.38
CA ASP A 84 5.83 2.30 3.21
C ASP A 84 7.00 2.54 4.18
N CYS A 85 7.74 1.50 4.53
CA CYS A 85 8.93 1.55 5.36
C CYS A 85 10.24 1.58 4.57
N CYS A 86 10.22 1.73 3.24
CA CYS A 86 11.43 2.01 2.46
C CYS A 86 11.70 3.51 2.38
N ASP A 87 12.92 3.94 2.68
CA ASP A 87 13.39 5.29 2.35
C ASP A 87 13.89 5.29 0.90
N LEU A 88 13.12 5.85 -0.03
CA LEU A 88 13.45 5.88 -1.46
C LEU A 88 14.59 6.85 -1.81
N LEU A 89 15.10 7.64 -0.86
CA LEU A 89 16.30 8.46 -1.05
C LEU A 89 17.57 7.67 -0.74
N THR A 90 17.53 6.82 0.30
CA THR A 90 18.69 6.01 0.71
C THR A 90 18.60 4.55 0.26
N CYS A 91 17.45 4.13 -0.26
CA CYS A 91 17.12 2.77 -0.65
C CYS A 91 17.30 1.74 0.49
N LYS A 92 16.94 2.14 1.72
CA LYS A 92 17.11 1.34 2.94
C LYS A 92 15.83 1.35 3.78
N PRO A 93 15.60 0.31 4.62
CA PRO A 93 14.51 0.35 5.59
C PRO A 93 14.61 1.58 6.50
N LYS A 94 13.47 2.24 6.71
CA LYS A 94 13.33 3.35 7.65
C LYS A 94 13.62 2.86 9.08
N PRO A 95 14.15 3.71 9.97
CA PRO A 95 14.42 3.33 11.35
C PRO A 95 13.20 2.78 12.11
N ARG A 96 13.48 2.04 13.19
CA ARG A 96 12.48 1.58 14.15
C ARG A 96 11.63 2.74 14.67
N ALA A 97 10.35 2.44 14.93
CA ALA A 97 9.39 3.38 15.51
C ALA A 97 9.04 4.58 14.62
N VAL A 98 9.33 4.53 13.32
CA VAL A 98 8.76 5.44 12.33
C VAL A 98 7.34 4.98 12.01
N VAL A 99 6.35 5.86 12.15
CA VAL A 99 4.96 5.56 11.78
C VAL A 99 4.87 5.31 10.28
N CYS A 100 4.38 4.14 9.87
CA CYS A 100 4.11 3.81 8.47
C CYS A 100 2.62 3.86 8.14
N ARG A 101 1.74 3.57 9.10
CA ARG A 101 0.30 3.78 8.98
C ARG A 101 -0.24 4.48 10.22
N ALA A 102 -0.95 5.57 10.00
CA ALA A 102 -1.63 6.30 11.07
C ALA A 102 -2.99 5.64 11.38
N SER A 103 -3.36 5.66 12.66
CA SER A 103 -4.69 5.24 13.10
C SER A 103 -5.78 6.12 12.48
N THR A 104 -6.81 5.49 11.92
CA THR A 104 -7.97 6.14 11.31
C THR A 104 -9.14 6.37 12.28
N GLY A 105 -9.10 5.76 13.47
CA GLY A 105 -10.17 5.88 14.46
C GLY A 105 -9.77 5.38 15.86
N ILE A 106 -10.63 5.58 16.85
CA ILE A 106 -10.34 5.26 18.26
C ILE A 106 -10.10 3.76 18.54
N CYS A 107 -10.48 2.89 17.61
CA CYS A 107 -10.33 1.44 17.69
C CYS A 107 -9.23 0.89 16.77
N ASP A 108 -8.55 1.77 16.05
CA ASP A 108 -7.51 1.44 15.09
C ASP A 108 -6.14 1.74 15.73
N LEU A 109 -5.17 0.83 15.61
CA LEU A 109 -3.85 1.00 16.23
C LEU A 109 -2.85 1.48 15.18
N PRO A 110 -2.00 2.49 15.44
CA PRO A 110 -0.98 2.86 14.46
C PRO A 110 0.11 1.79 14.33
N GLU A 111 0.64 1.61 13.11
CA GLU A 111 1.78 0.72 12.84
C GLU A 111 3.06 1.50 12.62
N TYR A 112 4.15 0.82 12.96
CA TYR A 112 5.49 1.38 12.93
C TYR A 112 6.44 0.45 12.20
N CYS A 113 7.39 1.04 11.48
CA CYS A 113 8.49 0.32 10.87
C CYS A 113 9.32 -0.41 11.94
N ASN A 114 9.69 -1.65 11.63
CA ASN A 114 10.51 -2.50 12.48
C ASN A 114 12.02 -2.23 12.32
N GLY A 115 12.42 -1.40 11.35
CA GLY A 115 13.82 -1.09 11.05
C GLY A 115 14.57 -2.12 10.21
N ASP A 116 13.93 -3.25 9.92
CA ASP A 116 14.58 -4.41 9.30
C ASP A 116 13.96 -4.74 7.93
N THR A 117 12.68 -4.42 7.72
CA THR A 117 11.94 -4.70 6.49
C THR A 117 11.32 -3.42 5.90
N PRO A 118 11.18 -3.33 4.57
CA PRO A 118 10.57 -2.17 3.92
C PRO A 118 9.04 -2.18 3.94
N GLU A 119 8.40 -3.29 4.30
CA GLU A 119 6.95 -3.38 4.45
C GLU A 119 6.49 -2.82 5.81
N CYS A 120 5.36 -2.10 5.79
CA CYS A 120 4.64 -1.80 7.02
C CYS A 120 4.02 -3.10 7.56
N PRO A 121 4.02 -3.32 8.89
CA PRO A 121 3.29 -4.44 9.48
C PRO A 121 1.80 -4.46 9.09
N ALA A 122 1.17 -5.63 9.24
CA ALA A 122 -0.26 -5.78 9.01
C ALA A 122 -1.08 -4.80 9.87
N ASP A 123 -2.22 -4.36 9.33
CA ASP A 123 -3.15 -3.42 9.98
C ASP A 123 -3.83 -4.08 11.21
N PHE A 124 -3.56 -3.54 12.40
CA PHE A 124 -4.08 -4.05 13.68
C PHE A 124 -5.14 -3.13 14.28
N PHE A 125 -6.19 -3.78 14.79
CA PHE A 125 -7.31 -3.12 15.46
C PHE A 125 -7.43 -3.59 16.91
N ILE A 126 -8.05 -2.76 17.75
CA ILE A 126 -8.55 -3.21 19.04
C ILE A 126 -9.57 -4.32 18.79
N GLN A 127 -9.49 -5.39 19.58
CA GLN A 127 -10.33 -6.57 19.42
C GLN A 127 -11.82 -6.21 19.40
N ASN A 128 -12.55 -6.81 18.45
CA ASN A 128 -13.98 -6.61 18.30
C ASN A 128 -14.74 -6.93 19.59
N GLY A 129 -15.65 -6.04 19.98
CA GLY A 129 -16.42 -6.14 21.22
C GLY A 129 -15.76 -5.52 22.45
N GLN A 130 -14.50 -5.07 22.38
CA GLN A 130 -13.91 -4.24 23.44
C GLN A 130 -14.53 -2.85 23.46
N LEU A 131 -14.64 -2.24 24.63
CA LEU A 131 -15.10 -0.86 24.76
C LEU A 131 -14.17 0.09 23.98
N CYS A 132 -14.77 1.04 23.26
CA CYS A 132 -13.98 2.03 22.55
C CYS A 132 -13.18 2.91 23.54
N PRO A 133 -11.87 3.10 23.34
CA PRO A 133 -11.07 3.98 24.17
C PRO A 133 -11.65 5.40 24.25
N GLY A 134 -11.71 5.95 25.46
CA GLY A 134 -12.23 7.30 25.69
C GLY A 134 -13.75 7.44 25.62
N ARG A 135 -14.50 6.33 25.45
CA ARG A 135 -15.95 6.30 25.58
C ARG A 135 -16.36 5.55 26.84
N SER A 136 -17.39 6.07 27.52
CA SER A 136 -17.85 5.58 28.82
C SER A 136 -19.20 4.88 28.76
N ASP A 137 -19.78 4.75 27.57
CA ASP A 137 -21.02 4.02 27.33
C ASP A 137 -20.72 2.55 27.02
N GLU A 138 -21.26 1.66 27.84
CA GLU A 138 -21.07 0.20 27.75
C GLU A 138 -21.55 -0.41 26.41
N PHE A 139 -22.29 0.37 25.61
CA PHE A 139 -22.82 -0.03 24.30
C PHE A 139 -21.93 0.37 23.12
N THR A 140 -20.91 1.22 23.31
CA THR A 140 -20.00 1.56 22.22
C THR A 140 -18.75 0.68 22.27
N VAL A 141 -18.71 -0.29 21.35
CA VAL A 141 -17.64 -1.27 21.22
C VAL A 141 -16.92 -1.13 19.87
N CYS A 142 -15.65 -1.51 19.86
CA CYS A 142 -14.83 -1.58 18.66
C CYS A 142 -15.32 -2.68 17.71
N ILE A 143 -15.39 -2.33 16.43
CA ILE A 143 -15.67 -3.24 15.32
C ILE A 143 -14.72 -2.83 14.19
N SER A 144 -13.87 -3.76 13.77
CA SER A 144 -13.00 -3.69 12.59
C SER A 144 -13.77 -3.90 11.29
#